data_AF-A0A101NZH0-F1
#
_entry.id   AF-A0A101NZH0-F1
#
_cell.length_a   1.000
_cell.length_b   1.000
_cell.length_c   1.000
_cell.angle_alpha   90.00
_cell.angle_beta   90.00
_cell.angle_gamma   90.00
#
_symmetry.space_group_name_H-M   'P 1'
#
loop_
_entity.id
_entity.type
_entity.pdbx_description
1 polymer ?
#
loop_
_entity_poly.entity_id
_entity_poly.type
_entity_poly.pdbx_seq_one_letter_code
_entity_poly.pdbx_strand_id
1 'polypeptide(L)'
;MRTDGPSDKSNAPARDERKKLPLPAFALRRPHQALVSAGAMLAAAVVMTGCGTTTGHTAHTPTATRTPTSQPTRSQPVHGLDGTWRPINSDSPITSLTISGTTATTTGRLACPGTLARIATAAPVLTLHCTSPDPDRTQGTITLRPDGTALVINWDGPKWGGALDSLRRA
;
A
#
# COMPACT_ATOMS: atom_id res chain seq x y z
N MET A 1 55.76 0.54 36.85
CA MET A 1 56.10 -0.17 35.61
C MET A 1 55.28 0.45 34.48
N ARG A 2 55.95 1.15 33.56
CA ARG A 2 55.40 1.61 32.28
C ARG A 2 55.72 0.53 31.24
N THR A 3 54.78 0.23 30.37
CA THR A 3 55.03 0.13 28.91
C THR A 3 53.71 0.37 28.18
N ASP A 4 53.64 1.53 27.52
CA ASP A 4 52.88 1.77 26.30
C ASP A 4 53.21 0.73 25.21
N GLY A 5 52.25 0.44 24.34
CA GLY A 5 52.46 -0.37 23.14
C GLY A 5 51.24 -0.35 22.21
N PRO A 6 51.28 0.42 21.10
CA PRO A 6 50.19 0.53 20.13
C PRO A 6 50.34 -0.51 19.01
N SER A 7 49.25 -0.90 18.37
CA SER A 7 49.30 -1.52 17.03
C SER A 7 47.99 -1.33 16.28
N ASP A 8 48.02 -0.23 15.54
CA ASP A 8 47.30 0.05 14.31
C ASP A 8 47.43 -1.14 13.34
N LYS A 9 46.29 -1.68 12.89
CA LYS A 9 46.22 -2.48 11.65
C LYS A 9 45.05 -1.98 10.82
N SER A 10 45.30 -0.82 10.21
CA SER A 10 44.87 -0.50 8.86
C SER A 10 44.70 -1.76 8.01
N ASN A 11 43.46 -2.09 7.67
CA ASN A 11 43.14 -3.12 6.69
C ASN A 11 42.22 -2.50 5.63
N ALA A 12 42.86 -1.86 4.65
CA ALA A 12 42.25 -1.58 3.37
C ALA A 12 42.83 -2.60 2.38
N PRO A 13 41.98 -3.32 1.64
CA PRO A 13 42.23 -3.33 0.20
C PRO A 13 40.96 -3.33 -0.65
N ALA A 14 41.05 -2.57 -1.75
CA ALA A 14 40.84 -3.03 -3.13
C ALA A 14 40.06 -1.97 -3.93
N ARG A 15 40.83 -1.16 -4.67
CA ARG A 15 40.36 -0.47 -5.87
C ARG A 15 39.90 -1.54 -6.86
N ASP A 16 38.59 -1.66 -7.05
CA ASP A 16 38.01 -2.37 -8.18
C ASP A 16 38.00 -1.43 -9.40
N GLU A 17 38.97 -1.63 -10.29
CA GLU A 17 39.01 -1.05 -11.63
C GLU A 17 37.85 -1.61 -12.47
N ARG A 18 36.64 -1.08 -12.27
CA ARG A 18 35.56 -1.30 -13.24
C ARG A 18 35.78 -0.46 -14.48
N LYS A 19 36.49 -1.09 -15.41
CA LYS A 19 36.18 -1.17 -16.85
C LYS A 19 35.15 -0.13 -17.29
N LYS A 20 35.68 0.96 -17.83
CA LYS A 20 34.98 1.98 -18.61
C LYS A 20 34.42 1.33 -19.88
N LEU A 21 33.22 0.76 -19.78
CA LEU A 21 32.46 0.33 -20.94
C LEU A 21 32.00 1.58 -21.72
N PRO A 22 32.19 1.64 -23.04
CA PRO A 22 31.65 2.71 -23.86
C PRO A 22 30.12 2.63 -23.82
N LEU A 23 29.50 3.69 -23.32
CA LEU A 23 28.05 3.88 -23.39
C LEU A 23 27.62 3.93 -24.86
N PRO A 24 26.62 3.13 -25.29
CA PRO A 24 25.99 3.35 -26.58
C PRO A 24 25.27 4.71 -26.56
N ALA A 25 25.59 5.54 -27.55
CA ALA A 25 24.88 6.78 -27.83
C ALA A 25 23.45 6.45 -28.29
N PHE A 26 22.51 6.38 -27.37
CA PHE A 26 21.09 6.34 -27.69
C PHE A 26 20.68 7.72 -28.21
N ALA A 27 20.46 7.78 -29.52
CA ALA A 27 19.95 8.94 -30.22
C ALA A 27 18.60 9.40 -29.62
N LEU A 28 18.53 10.65 -29.19
CA LEU A 28 17.28 11.36 -28.96
C LEU A 28 16.48 11.41 -30.27
N ARG A 29 15.35 10.70 -30.35
CA ARG A 29 14.26 11.08 -31.24
C ARG A 29 13.13 11.66 -30.41
N ARG A 30 12.85 12.93 -30.71
CA ARG A 30 11.81 13.75 -30.09
C ARG A 30 10.41 13.16 -30.37
N PRO A 31 9.45 13.38 -29.46
CA PRO A 31 8.06 12.98 -29.64
C PRO A 31 7.39 13.89 -30.67
N HIS A 32 6.64 13.28 -31.60
CA HIS A 32 5.59 13.98 -32.32
C HIS A 32 4.41 14.17 -31.37
N GLN A 33 4.11 15.44 -31.08
CA GLN A 33 2.81 15.84 -30.56
C GLN A 33 1.78 15.82 -31.68
N ALA A 34 0.63 15.22 -31.41
CA ALA A 34 -0.70 15.68 -31.77
C ALA A 34 -1.68 14.55 -31.46
N LEU A 35 -2.70 14.77 -30.65
CA LEU A 35 -4.01 15.17 -31.17
C LEU A 35 -5.01 15.33 -30.01
N VAL A 36 -5.89 16.29 -30.23
CA VAL A 36 -6.93 16.82 -29.34
C VAL A 36 -8.06 15.80 -29.16
N SER A 37 -8.64 15.72 -27.98
CA SER A 37 -10.03 15.26 -27.79
C SER A 37 -10.62 15.97 -26.57
N ALA A 38 -11.38 17.02 -26.86
CA ALA A 38 -12.34 17.61 -25.94
C ALA A 38 -13.51 16.61 -25.78
N GLY A 39 -13.84 16.23 -24.55
CA GLY A 39 -14.88 15.26 -24.26
C GLY A 39 -15.73 15.70 -23.07
N ALA A 40 -17.02 15.89 -23.33
CA ALA A 40 -18.03 16.57 -22.53
C ALA A 40 -18.24 16.07 -21.09
N MET A 41 -18.65 17.02 -20.23
CA MET A 41 -19.32 16.77 -18.96
C MET A 41 -20.60 15.95 -19.16
N LEU A 42 -20.87 15.03 -18.24
CA LEU A 42 -22.23 14.60 -17.89
C LEU A 42 -22.26 14.27 -16.40
N ALA A 43 -22.82 15.22 -15.65
CA ALA A 43 -23.22 15.03 -14.26
C ALA A 43 -24.55 14.29 -14.21
N ALA A 44 -24.62 13.22 -13.44
CA ALA A 44 -25.88 12.61 -13.04
C ALA A 44 -25.85 12.43 -11.51
N ALA A 45 -26.43 13.41 -10.81
CA ALA A 45 -26.79 13.26 -9.40
C ALA A 45 -28.15 12.57 -9.36
N VAL A 46 -28.21 11.38 -8.75
CA VAL A 46 -29.48 10.74 -8.37
C VAL A 46 -29.55 10.75 -6.86
N VAL A 47 -30.31 11.70 -6.33
CA VAL A 47 -30.75 11.70 -4.93
C VAL A 47 -32.02 10.86 -4.84
N MET A 48 -31.95 9.70 -4.19
CA MET A 48 -33.17 9.00 -3.76
C MET A 48 -33.59 9.54 -2.40
N THR A 49 -34.53 10.48 -2.43
CA THR A 49 -35.33 10.92 -1.29
C THR A 49 -36.41 9.87 -1.01
N GLY A 50 -36.11 8.92 -0.13
CA GLY A 50 -37.11 8.02 0.44
C GLY A 50 -37.91 8.71 1.55
N CYS A 51 -39.00 9.38 1.19
CA CYS A 51 -39.99 9.93 2.11
C CYS A 51 -41.10 8.89 2.33
N GLY A 52 -41.08 8.20 3.47
CA GLY A 52 -42.14 7.29 3.89
C GLY A 52 -43.02 7.96 4.94
N THR A 53 -44.21 8.39 4.55
CA THR A 53 -45.29 8.82 5.43
C THR A 53 -46.16 7.63 5.81
N THR A 54 -46.25 7.31 7.10
CA THR A 54 -47.36 6.52 7.65
C THR A 54 -47.67 7.02 9.06
N THR A 55 -48.86 7.60 9.18
CA THR A 55 -49.49 8.08 10.41
C THR A 55 -49.98 6.92 11.26
N GLY A 56 -49.71 6.92 12.57
CA GLY A 56 -50.33 6.00 13.53
C GLY A 56 -49.85 6.20 14.96
N HIS A 57 -50.77 6.58 15.85
CA HIS A 57 -50.60 6.88 17.28
C HIS A 57 -50.02 5.73 18.12
N THR A 58 -49.25 6.05 19.17
CA THR A 58 -49.63 5.94 20.61
C THR A 58 -48.36 6.03 21.48
N ALA A 59 -48.40 6.88 22.51
CA ALA A 59 -47.32 7.12 23.46
C ALA A 59 -47.08 5.94 24.40
N HIS A 60 -45.82 5.53 24.60
CA HIS A 60 -45.33 4.82 25.80
C HIS A 60 -43.79 5.02 25.90
N THR A 61 -43.33 5.71 26.94
CA THR A 61 -41.95 5.68 27.50
C THR A 61 -41.76 4.33 28.28
N PRO A 62 -40.55 3.81 28.62
CA PRO A 62 -39.19 4.34 28.48
C PRO A 62 -38.10 3.33 27.99
N THR A 63 -36.87 3.85 27.80
CA THR A 63 -35.54 3.20 27.86
C THR A 63 -35.25 1.97 26.97
N ALA A 64 -34.45 2.18 25.93
CA ALA A 64 -33.33 1.29 25.57
C ALA A 64 -32.40 2.00 24.57
N THR A 65 -31.21 2.39 25.02
CA THR A 65 -30.08 2.74 24.15
C THR A 65 -29.76 1.53 23.29
N ARG A 66 -30.24 1.53 22.04
CA ARG A 66 -29.86 0.52 21.05
C ARG A 66 -28.47 0.87 20.55
N THR A 67 -27.47 0.20 21.12
CA THR A 67 -26.14 0.09 20.54
C THR A 67 -26.29 -0.32 19.08
N PRO A 68 -25.67 0.38 18.11
CA PRO A 68 -25.66 -0.09 16.74
C PRO A 68 -24.96 -1.44 16.71
N THR A 69 -25.74 -2.50 16.51
CA THR A 69 -25.18 -3.82 16.19
C THR A 69 -24.65 -3.69 14.76
N SER A 70 -23.35 -3.40 14.66
CA SER A 70 -22.59 -3.57 13.43
C SER A 70 -22.65 -5.04 13.05
N GLN A 71 -23.64 -5.40 12.24
CA GLN A 71 -23.72 -6.69 11.62
C GLN A 71 -22.43 -6.88 10.80
N PRO A 72 -21.62 -7.93 11.06
CA PRO A 72 -20.42 -8.16 10.28
C PRO A 72 -20.86 -8.50 8.86
N THR A 73 -20.76 -7.52 7.96
CA THR A 73 -20.80 -7.77 6.52
C THR A 73 -19.74 -8.83 6.26
N ARG A 74 -20.19 -10.02 5.87
CA ARG A 74 -19.34 -11.18 5.61
C ARG A 74 -18.35 -10.76 4.51
N SER A 75 -17.15 -10.34 4.91
CA SER A 75 -16.08 -9.91 4.03
C SER A 75 -15.82 -11.05 3.04
N GLN A 76 -16.13 -10.83 1.77
CA GLN A 76 -15.77 -11.80 0.75
C GLN A 76 -14.24 -11.90 0.72
N PRO A 77 -13.68 -13.13 0.69
CA PRO A 77 -12.24 -13.30 0.63
C PRO A 77 -11.67 -12.56 -0.57
N VAL A 78 -10.69 -11.72 -0.29
CA VAL A 78 -10.15 -10.77 -1.24
C VAL A 78 -9.13 -11.47 -2.13
N HIS A 79 -9.55 -12.30 -3.10
CA HIS A 79 -8.64 -13.02 -4.02
C HIS A 79 -7.43 -13.72 -3.34
N GLY A 80 -7.60 -14.19 -2.09
CA GLY A 80 -6.51 -14.82 -1.32
C GLY A 80 -5.50 -13.86 -0.67
N LEU A 81 -5.76 -12.54 -0.65
CA LEU A 81 -4.93 -11.55 0.04
C LEU A 81 -5.10 -11.57 1.55
N ASP A 82 -6.25 -12.04 2.05
CA ASP A 82 -6.51 -12.07 3.49
C ASP A 82 -5.46 -12.91 4.24
N GLY A 83 -5.04 -12.40 5.38
CA GLY A 83 -4.05 -13.00 6.25
C GLY A 83 -2.95 -12.03 6.68
N THR A 84 -1.96 -12.58 7.38
CA THR A 84 -0.80 -11.84 7.84
C THR A 84 0.40 -12.15 6.97
N TRP A 85 1.14 -11.10 6.64
CA TRP A 85 2.27 -11.09 5.73
C TRP A 85 3.48 -10.50 6.46
N ARG A 86 4.66 -11.06 6.21
CA ARG A 86 5.93 -10.61 6.78
C ARG A 86 6.90 -10.27 5.66
N PRO A 87 7.65 -9.15 5.76
CA PRO A 87 8.68 -8.83 4.80
C PRO A 87 9.71 -9.95 4.65
N ILE A 88 10.22 -10.10 3.43
CA ILE A 88 11.33 -10.99 3.12
C ILE A 88 12.66 -10.28 3.41
N ASN A 89 12.72 -8.96 3.18
CA ASN A 89 13.88 -8.10 3.46
C ASN A 89 13.83 -7.53 4.88
N SER A 90 15.00 -7.45 5.52
CA SER A 90 15.17 -6.88 6.87
C SER A 90 14.99 -5.36 6.93
N ASP A 91 15.18 -4.67 5.80
CA ASP A 91 15.26 -3.22 5.76
C ASP A 91 13.89 -2.55 5.68
N SER A 92 12.83 -3.33 5.41
CA SER A 92 11.47 -2.81 5.35
C SER A 92 11.08 -2.14 6.68
N PRO A 93 10.48 -0.93 6.65
CA PRO A 93 9.94 -0.31 7.86
C PRO A 93 8.66 -1.01 8.36
N ILE A 94 8.06 -1.87 7.54
CA ILE A 94 6.93 -2.71 7.89
C ILE A 94 7.48 -3.99 8.53
N THR A 95 6.94 -4.43 9.66
CA THR A 95 7.28 -5.71 10.31
C THR A 95 6.23 -6.78 10.02
N SER A 96 4.97 -6.38 9.93
CA SER A 96 3.88 -7.22 9.44
C SER A 96 2.82 -6.38 8.75
N LEU A 97 2.12 -6.99 7.80
CA LEU A 97 0.93 -6.47 7.16
C LEU A 97 -0.19 -7.49 7.37
N THR A 98 -1.29 -7.08 7.98
CA THR A 98 -2.50 -7.91 8.09
C THR A 98 -3.57 -7.35 7.18
N ILE A 99 -4.14 -8.19 6.32
CA ILE A 99 -5.24 -7.85 5.41
C ILE A 99 -6.48 -8.64 5.84
N SER A 100 -7.61 -7.95 5.94
CA SER A 100 -8.92 -8.53 6.25
C SER A 100 -10.00 -7.78 5.47
N GLY A 101 -10.52 -8.38 4.40
CA GLY A 101 -11.45 -7.70 3.50
C GLY A 101 -10.79 -6.47 2.88
N THR A 102 -11.50 -5.34 2.87
CA THR A 102 -10.98 -4.08 2.33
C THR A 102 -10.09 -3.31 3.32
N THR A 103 -9.72 -3.91 4.44
CA THR A 103 -8.91 -3.26 5.48
C THR A 103 -7.52 -3.88 5.57
N ALA A 104 -6.55 -3.03 5.89
CA ALA A 104 -5.17 -3.42 6.13
C ALA A 104 -4.64 -2.77 7.41
N THR A 105 -3.65 -3.39 8.04
CA THR A 105 -2.91 -2.78 9.15
C THR A 105 -1.45 -3.20 9.05
N THR A 106 -0.54 -2.23 9.12
CA THR A 106 0.90 -2.47 9.21
C THR A 106 1.39 -2.31 10.64
N THR A 107 2.48 -3.00 10.98
CA THR A 107 3.23 -2.81 12.24
C THR A 107 4.70 -2.51 11.94
N GLY A 108 5.49 -2.14 12.96
CA GLY A 108 6.91 -1.82 12.81
C GLY A 108 7.17 -0.32 12.91
N ARG A 109 8.19 0.17 12.18
CA ARG A 109 8.48 1.60 12.10
C ARG A 109 7.40 2.36 11.31
N LEU A 110 6.76 1.67 10.35
CA LEU A 110 5.61 2.18 9.60
C LEU A 110 4.33 1.48 10.04
N ALA A 111 3.88 1.74 11.27
CA ALA A 111 2.65 1.17 11.82
C ALA A 111 1.45 2.07 11.52
N CYS A 112 0.57 1.64 10.61
CA CYS A 112 -0.55 2.45 10.14
C CYS A 112 -1.77 1.59 9.78
N PRO A 113 -2.99 2.12 9.95
CA PRO A 113 -4.16 1.55 9.29
C PRO A 113 -4.07 1.77 7.76
N GLY A 114 -4.74 0.92 6.99
CA GLY A 114 -4.81 1.02 5.55
C GLY A 114 -6.11 0.46 4.98
N THR A 115 -6.35 0.74 3.71
CA THR A 115 -7.53 0.28 2.96
C THR A 115 -7.12 -0.30 1.62
N LEU A 116 -7.82 -1.34 1.17
CA LEU A 116 -7.70 -1.87 -0.17
C LEU A 116 -8.85 -1.39 -1.07
N ALA A 117 -8.49 -0.95 -2.26
CA ALA A 117 -9.41 -0.68 -3.36
C ALA A 117 -9.12 -1.61 -4.54
N ARG A 118 -10.05 -1.67 -5.50
CA ARG A 118 -9.92 -2.49 -6.72
C ARG A 118 -9.62 -3.97 -6.43
N ILE A 119 -10.13 -4.47 -5.31
CA ILE A 119 -9.84 -5.82 -4.83
C ILE A 119 -10.29 -6.92 -5.81
N ALA A 120 -11.31 -6.66 -6.63
CA ALA A 120 -11.81 -7.60 -7.64
C ALA A 120 -10.94 -7.66 -8.92
N THR A 121 -9.81 -6.94 -8.94
CA THR A 121 -8.93 -6.82 -10.12
C THR A 121 -7.61 -7.53 -9.90
N ALA A 122 -6.85 -7.74 -10.98
CA ALA A 122 -5.49 -8.28 -10.89
C ALA A 122 -4.48 -7.35 -10.18
N ALA A 123 -4.85 -6.10 -9.93
CA ALA A 123 -4.00 -5.07 -9.32
C ALA A 123 -4.75 -4.29 -8.22
N PRO A 124 -5.01 -4.92 -7.06
CA PRO A 124 -5.54 -4.24 -5.88
C PRO A 124 -4.63 -3.09 -5.46
N VAL A 125 -5.22 -2.00 -4.97
CA VAL A 125 -4.49 -0.81 -4.52
C VAL A 125 -4.58 -0.72 -3.00
N LEU A 126 -3.44 -0.64 -2.33
CA LEU A 126 -3.33 -0.38 -0.90
C LEU A 126 -3.04 1.11 -0.68
N THR A 127 -3.80 1.74 0.22
CA THR A 127 -3.52 3.09 0.72
C THR A 127 -3.30 3.02 2.22
N LEU A 128 -2.21 3.59 2.72
CA LEU A 128 -1.92 3.71 4.14
C LEU A 128 -2.37 5.07 4.68
N HIS A 129 -2.98 5.07 5.86
CA HIS A 129 -3.54 6.24 6.54
C HIS A 129 -2.74 6.53 7.81
N CYS A 130 -1.44 6.77 7.65
CA CYS A 130 -0.53 7.06 8.75
C CYS A 130 -0.76 8.46 9.34
N THR A 131 -0.65 8.61 10.66
CA THR A 131 -0.62 9.93 11.33
C THR A 131 0.57 10.77 10.86
N SER A 132 1.72 10.13 10.63
CA SER A 132 2.89 10.71 9.99
C SER A 132 3.17 9.94 8.70
N PRO A 133 2.81 10.50 7.52
CA PRO A 133 2.98 9.81 6.25
C PRO A 133 4.45 9.54 5.92
N ASP A 134 4.74 8.31 5.46
CA ASP A 134 5.97 8.01 4.73
C ASP A 134 5.74 8.39 3.25
N PRO A 135 6.48 9.37 2.70
CA PRO A 135 6.26 9.85 1.34
C PRO A 135 6.52 8.76 0.29
N ASP A 136 7.29 7.72 0.62
CA ASP A 136 7.61 6.62 -0.28
C ASP A 136 6.61 5.45 -0.16
N ARG A 137 5.69 5.50 0.82
CA ARG A 137 4.77 4.39 1.15
C ARG A 137 3.36 4.85 1.53
N THR A 138 2.80 5.78 0.77
CA THR A 138 1.42 6.23 0.98
C THR A 138 0.40 5.37 0.23
N GLN A 139 0.71 5.01 -1.02
CA GLN A 139 -0.17 4.22 -1.87
C GLN A 139 0.67 3.26 -2.72
N GLY A 140 0.18 2.04 -2.93
CA GLY A 140 0.88 1.04 -3.74
C GLY A 140 -0.05 0.01 -4.35
N THR A 141 0.40 -0.62 -5.43
CA THR A 141 -0.31 -1.71 -6.09
C THR A 141 0.20 -3.06 -5.57
N ILE A 142 -0.72 -3.97 -5.26
CA ILE A 142 -0.40 -5.31 -4.78
C ILE A 142 -0.40 -6.30 -5.95
N THR A 143 0.61 -7.15 -6.01
CA THR A 143 0.63 -8.35 -6.86
C THR A 143 0.79 -9.58 -5.98
N LEU A 144 -0.20 -10.47 -6.00
CA LEU A 144 -0.13 -11.76 -5.30
C LEU A 144 0.51 -12.80 -6.24
N ARG A 145 1.43 -13.62 -5.72
CA ARG A 145 1.95 -14.77 -6.47
C ARG A 145 0.83 -15.78 -6.74
N PRO A 146 0.86 -16.51 -7.87
CA PRO A 146 -0.17 -17.51 -8.20
C PRO A 146 -0.38 -18.59 -7.14
N ASP A 147 0.67 -18.90 -6.35
CA ASP A 147 0.63 -19.87 -5.25
C ASP A 147 0.04 -19.32 -3.93
N GLY A 148 -0.25 -18.01 -3.86
CA GLY A 148 -0.80 -17.35 -2.67
C GLY A 148 0.17 -17.25 -1.48
N THR A 149 1.46 -17.59 -1.66
CA THR A 149 2.45 -17.66 -0.58
C THR A 149 3.21 -16.35 -0.36
N ALA A 150 3.24 -15.47 -1.35
CA ALA A 150 3.90 -14.18 -1.26
C ALA A 150 3.16 -13.12 -2.08
N LEU A 151 3.31 -11.88 -1.66
CA LEU A 151 2.85 -10.71 -2.40
C LEU A 151 3.95 -9.67 -2.50
N VAL A 152 3.83 -8.80 -3.50
CA VAL A 152 4.70 -7.64 -3.70
C VAL A 152 3.83 -6.40 -3.69
N ILE A 153 4.25 -5.38 -2.95
CA ILE A 153 3.67 -4.05 -2.96
C ILE A 153 4.62 -3.15 -3.75
N ASN A 154 4.14 -2.65 -4.87
CA ASN A 154 4.83 -1.63 -5.64
C ASN A 154 4.27 -0.27 -5.25
N TRP A 155 5.02 0.47 -4.44
CA TRP A 155 4.60 1.78 -3.95
C TRP A 155 4.71 2.81 -5.07
N ASP A 156 3.76 3.74 -5.10
CA ASP A 156 3.81 4.90 -5.98
C ASP A 156 5.04 5.74 -5.60
N GLY A 157 5.71 6.30 -6.60
CA GLY A 157 6.93 7.08 -6.38
C GLY A 157 7.32 7.91 -7.60
N PRO A 158 8.54 8.47 -7.62
CA PRO A 158 9.06 9.22 -8.75
C PRO A 158 9.04 8.42 -10.06
N LYS A 159 9.24 9.10 -11.20
CA LYS A 159 9.22 8.45 -12.54
C LYS A 159 10.19 7.27 -12.70
N TRP A 160 11.22 7.16 -11.87
CA TRP A 160 12.19 6.07 -11.88
C TRP A 160 11.78 4.87 -11.01
N GLY A 161 10.61 4.92 -10.36
CA GLY A 161 10.05 3.87 -9.52
C GLY A 161 9.86 4.32 -8.06
N GLY A 162 8.94 3.69 -7.35
CA GLY A 162 8.80 3.82 -5.89
C GLY A 162 9.47 2.67 -5.14
N ALA A 163 9.27 2.63 -3.83
CA ALA A 163 9.74 1.53 -2.99
C ALA A 163 9.07 0.21 -3.39
N LEU A 164 9.77 -0.90 -3.14
CA LEU A 164 9.23 -2.26 -3.30
C LEU A 164 9.31 -2.99 -1.96
N ASP A 165 8.17 -3.52 -1.52
CA ASP A 165 8.11 -4.41 -0.36
C ASP A 165 7.62 -5.79 -0.80
N SER A 166 8.46 -6.81 -0.60
CA SER A 166 8.12 -8.21 -0.88
C SER A 166 7.82 -8.91 0.43
N LEU A 167 6.63 -9.49 0.54
CA LEU A 167 6.16 -10.14 1.77
C LEU A 167 5.78 -11.59 1.51
N ARG A 168 6.09 -12.46 2.46
CA ARG A 168 5.61 -13.85 2.51
C ARG A 168 4.51 -14.00 3.53
N ARG A 169 3.63 -14.98 3.34
CA ARG A 169 2.63 -15.34 4.34
C ARG A 169 3.31 -15.74 5.66
N ALA A 170 2.78 -15.22 6.77
CA ALA A 170 3.33 -15.37 8.12
C ALA A 170 3.10 -16.76 8.71
#